data_AF-A0A7I7WY51-F1
#
_entry.id   AF-A0A7I7WY51-F1
#
_cell.length_a   1.000
_cell.length_b   1.000
_cell.length_c   1.000
_cell.angle_alpha   90.00
_cell.angle_beta   90.00
_cell.angle_gamma   90.00
#
_symmetry.space_group_name_H-M   'P 1'
#
loop_
_entity.id
_entity.type
_entity.pdbx_description
1 polymer ?
#
loop_
_entity_poly.entity_id
_entity_poly.type
_entity_poly.pdbx_seq_one_letter_code
_entity_poly.pdbx_strand_id
1 'polypeptide(L)'
;MRRRYSSYTPDPEAGGRLLIGPPSTFDSVGAASDEAGFEAFYQRCRALTSRMWPTLLRPLSTRDEARRHVGDDVTWHLMVDEPIGQAITAAVSNDLVRGVMATDALIGTFARLNDPALTQNICFLYHLLGGGTGDWDVPIGGMGAVSGALAAAATGYGAEIICDAEVYAITADGEVRYRREGRDHRVHAGHILSNVTPTVLATLLANPHPCRHRARR
;
A
#
# COMPACT_ATOMS: atom_id res chain seq x y z
N MET A 1 -15.73 -4.88 -11.38
CA MET A 1 -16.64 -3.76 -11.72
C MET A 1 -15.88 -2.48 -11.48
N ARG A 2 -15.81 -1.58 -12.48
CA ARG A 2 -15.05 -0.33 -12.35
C ARG A 2 -15.96 0.77 -11.78
N ARG A 3 -15.47 1.48 -10.77
CA ARG A 3 -16.22 2.58 -10.14
C ARG A 3 -16.13 3.83 -11.01
N ARG A 4 -17.24 4.57 -11.13
CA ARG A 4 -17.29 5.84 -11.89
C ARG A 4 -16.47 6.95 -11.23
N TYR A 5 -16.57 7.04 -9.91
CA TYR A 5 -15.80 7.97 -9.10
C TYR A 5 -14.81 7.16 -8.26
N SER A 6 -13.55 7.55 -8.25
CA SER A 6 -12.50 6.92 -7.45
C SER A 6 -12.48 7.45 -6.02
N SER A 7 -12.94 8.68 -5.80
CA SER A 7 -13.00 9.31 -4.48
C SER A 7 -14.26 10.16 -4.32
N TYR A 8 -14.73 10.25 -3.07
CA TYR A 8 -15.78 11.13 -2.58
C TYR A 8 -15.25 11.82 -1.33
N THR A 9 -15.24 13.14 -1.34
CA THR A 9 -14.81 13.95 -0.20
C THR A 9 -15.83 15.06 0.04
N PRO A 10 -16.54 15.06 1.18
CA PRO A 10 -17.43 16.16 1.52
C PRO A 10 -16.60 17.39 1.87
N ASP A 11 -17.10 18.58 1.52
CA ASP A 11 -16.59 19.85 2.01
C ASP A 11 -17.36 20.22 3.29
N PRO A 12 -16.74 20.10 4.47
CA PRO A 12 -17.41 20.37 5.74
C PRO A 12 -17.69 21.86 5.97
N GLU A 13 -17.03 22.76 5.24
CA GLU A 13 -17.14 24.21 5.44
C GLU A 13 -18.24 24.81 4.56
N ALA A 14 -18.23 24.50 3.27
CA ALA A 14 -19.17 25.08 2.31
C ALA A 14 -20.37 24.16 1.98
N GLY A 15 -20.37 22.91 2.48
CA GLY A 15 -21.43 21.94 2.21
C GLY A 15 -21.40 21.32 0.80
N GLY A 16 -20.33 21.58 0.03
CA GLY A 16 -20.06 20.99 -1.27
C GLY A 16 -19.50 19.55 -1.19
N ARG A 17 -19.10 18.99 -2.34
CA ARG A 17 -18.42 17.69 -2.39
C ARG A 17 -17.48 17.58 -3.59
N LEU A 18 -16.29 17.04 -3.37
CA LEU A 18 -15.36 16.69 -4.43
C LEU A 18 -15.51 15.22 -4.80
N LEU A 19 -15.88 14.96 -6.04
CA LEU A 19 -15.88 13.66 -6.70
C LEU A 19 -14.71 13.60 -7.70
N ILE A 20 -13.81 12.64 -7.53
CA ILE A 20 -12.75 12.39 -8.50
C ILE A 20 -13.27 11.41 -9.55
N GLY A 21 -13.49 11.90 -10.76
CA GLY A 21 -14.04 11.14 -11.89
C GLY A 21 -15.01 12.00 -12.71
N PRO A 22 -15.53 11.50 -13.85
CA PRO A 22 -16.39 12.28 -14.72
C PRO A 22 -17.87 12.33 -14.29
N PRO A 23 -18.55 13.49 -14.37
CA PRO A 23 -18.01 14.81 -14.69
C PRO A 23 -17.20 15.39 -13.52
N SER A 24 -16.29 16.31 -13.83
CA SER A 24 -15.53 17.06 -12.81
C SER A 24 -16.46 17.80 -11.85
N THR A 25 -16.05 17.88 -10.59
CA THR A 25 -16.77 18.57 -9.51
C THR A 25 -15.86 19.51 -8.71
N PHE A 26 -14.67 19.82 -9.20
CA PHE A 26 -13.72 20.75 -8.56
C PHE A 26 -14.37 22.13 -8.28
N ASP A 27 -15.19 22.63 -9.19
CA ASP A 27 -15.88 23.90 -9.04
C ASP A 27 -16.88 23.90 -7.87
N SER A 28 -17.48 22.75 -7.55
CA SER A 28 -18.45 22.64 -6.45
C SER A 28 -17.87 22.80 -5.05
N VAL A 29 -16.53 22.84 -4.95
CA VAL A 29 -15.76 23.09 -3.73
C VAL A 29 -14.83 24.31 -3.91
N GLY A 30 -15.10 25.16 -4.90
CA GLY A 30 -14.31 26.36 -5.18
C GLY A 30 -12.87 26.08 -5.66
N ALA A 31 -12.61 24.89 -6.21
CA ALA A 31 -11.27 24.44 -6.59
C ALA A 31 -11.10 24.28 -8.11
N ALA A 32 -11.90 24.96 -8.94
CA ALA A 32 -11.84 24.82 -10.40
C ALA A 32 -10.43 25.07 -10.98
N SER A 33 -9.65 26.00 -10.40
CA SER A 33 -8.28 26.29 -10.85
C SER A 33 -7.30 25.14 -10.61
N ASP A 34 -7.59 24.24 -9.68
CA ASP A 34 -6.71 23.12 -9.32
C ASP A 34 -6.89 21.90 -10.23
N GLU A 35 -7.97 21.82 -11.03
CA GLU A 35 -8.28 20.64 -11.84
C GLU A 35 -7.14 20.29 -12.82
N ALA A 36 -6.60 21.28 -13.52
CA ALA A 36 -5.49 21.09 -14.45
C ALA A 36 -4.19 20.67 -13.74
N GLY A 37 -3.92 21.24 -12.55
CA GLY A 37 -2.75 20.90 -11.74
C GLY A 37 -2.84 19.47 -11.19
N PHE A 38 -4.01 19.08 -10.71
CA PHE A 38 -4.33 17.71 -10.28
C PHE A 38 -4.12 16.72 -11.43
N GLU A 39 -4.69 16.99 -12.60
CA GLU A 39 -4.55 16.10 -13.77
C GLU A 39 -3.09 15.96 -14.18
N ALA A 40 -2.37 17.08 -14.33
CA ALA A 40 -0.96 17.07 -14.71
C ALA A 40 -0.09 16.31 -13.70
N PHE A 41 -0.40 16.41 -12.41
CA PHE A 41 0.31 15.68 -11.36
C PHE A 41 0.11 14.16 -11.50
N TYR A 42 -1.13 13.67 -11.65
CA TYR A 42 -1.39 12.24 -11.81
C TYR A 42 -0.91 11.69 -13.16
N GLN A 43 -0.86 12.51 -14.22
CA GLN A 43 -0.21 12.15 -15.47
C GLN A 43 1.29 11.89 -15.29
N ARG A 44 2.02 12.71 -14.52
CA ARG A 44 3.43 12.47 -14.18
C ARG A 44 3.61 11.19 -13.37
N CYS A 45 2.75 11.00 -12.36
CA CYS A 45 2.78 9.77 -11.56
C CYS A 45 2.62 8.53 -12.45
N ARG A 46 1.67 8.56 -13.39
CA ARG A 46 1.43 7.48 -14.35
C ARG A 46 2.62 7.23 -15.28
N ALA A 47 3.31 8.28 -15.72
CA ALA A 47 4.51 8.14 -16.55
C ALA A 47 5.63 7.36 -15.83
N LEU A 48 5.76 7.55 -14.51
CA LEU A 48 6.67 6.79 -13.66
C LEU A 48 6.14 5.38 -13.40
N THR A 49 4.91 5.24 -12.91
CA THR A 49 4.40 3.95 -12.42
C THR A 49 4.15 2.93 -13.52
N SER A 50 3.72 3.36 -14.71
CA SER A 50 3.53 2.47 -15.86
C SER A 50 4.84 1.82 -16.34
N ARG A 51 5.97 2.54 -16.24
CA ARG A 51 7.29 1.99 -16.54
C ARG A 51 7.78 1.03 -15.46
N MET A 52 7.43 1.30 -14.20
CA MET A 52 7.82 0.47 -13.06
C MET A 52 6.99 -0.82 -12.95
N TRP A 53 5.70 -0.83 -13.33
CA TRP A 53 4.85 -2.02 -13.17
C TRP A 53 5.43 -3.33 -13.78
N PRO A 54 5.97 -3.35 -15.01
CA PRO A 54 6.59 -4.54 -15.59
C PRO A 54 7.90 -4.98 -14.90
N THR A 55 8.47 -4.19 -13.99
CA THR A 55 9.68 -4.58 -13.25
C THR A 55 9.34 -5.44 -12.03
N LEU A 56 8.09 -5.44 -11.52
CA LEU A 56 7.73 -6.15 -10.29
C LEU A 56 7.87 -7.67 -10.35
N LEU A 57 7.81 -8.25 -11.56
CA LEU A 57 7.97 -9.69 -11.78
C LEU A 57 9.40 -10.07 -12.22
N ARG A 58 10.32 -9.09 -12.23
CA ARG A 58 11.73 -9.29 -12.59
C ARG A 58 12.59 -9.21 -11.33
N PRO A 59 13.87 -9.67 -11.38
CA PRO A 59 14.80 -9.46 -10.28
C PRO A 59 14.85 -7.99 -9.85
N LEU A 60 14.98 -7.76 -8.53
CA LEU A 60 14.94 -6.42 -7.95
C LEU A 60 16.05 -5.55 -8.55
N SER A 61 15.65 -4.45 -9.19
CA SER A 61 16.58 -3.46 -9.73
C SER A 61 17.17 -2.60 -8.63
N THR A 62 18.41 -2.17 -8.82
CA THR A 62 19.00 -1.10 -8.01
C THR A 62 18.29 0.23 -8.25
N ARG A 63 18.47 1.20 -7.34
CA ARG A 63 17.89 2.55 -7.48
C ARG A 63 18.29 3.20 -8.81
N ASP A 64 19.57 3.13 -9.18
CA ASP A 64 20.10 3.79 -10.38
C ASP A 64 19.60 3.12 -11.68
N GLU A 65 19.41 1.80 -11.66
CA GLU A 65 18.76 1.09 -12.78
C GLU A 65 17.30 1.48 -12.91
N ALA A 66 16.55 1.52 -11.80
CA ALA A 66 15.15 1.92 -11.81
C ALA A 66 14.98 3.38 -12.31
N ARG A 67 15.83 4.30 -11.85
CA ARG A 67 15.84 5.70 -12.29
C ARG A 67 16.10 5.82 -13.80
N ARG A 68 17.14 5.12 -14.31
CA ARG A 68 17.44 5.09 -15.75
C ARG A 68 16.30 4.46 -16.57
N HIS A 69 15.66 3.43 -16.05
CA HIS A 69 14.51 2.78 -16.69
C HIS A 69 13.29 3.70 -16.77
N VAL A 70 13.02 4.47 -15.71
CA VAL A 70 11.98 5.52 -15.75
C VAL A 70 12.35 6.62 -16.74
N GLY A 71 13.62 7.05 -16.80
CA GLY A 71 14.12 7.97 -17.84
C GLY A 71 13.53 9.38 -17.78
N ASP A 72 12.98 9.78 -16.63
CA ASP A 72 12.48 11.13 -16.35
C ASP A 72 13.03 11.57 -14.99
N ASP A 73 14.17 12.26 -15.01
CA ASP A 73 14.87 12.70 -13.81
C ASP A 73 14.08 13.71 -12.98
N VAL A 74 13.27 14.54 -13.63
CA VAL A 74 12.47 15.55 -12.93
C VAL A 74 11.34 14.88 -12.16
N THR A 75 10.59 13.99 -12.79
CA THR A 75 9.54 13.23 -12.12
C THR A 75 10.12 12.30 -11.06
N TRP A 76 11.26 11.66 -11.33
CA TRP A 76 11.96 10.85 -10.33
C TRP A 76 12.31 11.68 -9.09
N HIS A 77 12.91 12.85 -9.28
CA HIS A 77 13.29 13.71 -8.17
C HIS A 77 12.07 14.13 -7.32
N LEU A 78 11.02 14.63 -7.97
CA LEU A 78 9.81 15.12 -7.28
C LEU A 78 9.03 14.03 -6.53
N MET A 79 9.03 12.79 -7.04
CA MET A 79 8.18 11.71 -6.51
C MET A 79 8.95 10.70 -5.65
N VAL A 80 10.28 10.60 -5.82
CA VAL A 80 11.11 9.53 -5.22
C VAL A 80 12.25 10.07 -4.36
N ASP A 81 12.79 11.25 -4.68
CA ASP A 81 13.90 11.86 -3.92
C ASP A 81 13.39 12.86 -2.86
N GLU A 82 12.33 13.62 -3.18
CA GLU A 82 11.76 14.64 -2.29
C GLU A 82 10.46 14.17 -1.62
N PRO A 83 10.13 14.65 -0.41
CA PRO A 83 8.85 14.37 0.22
C PRO A 83 7.66 14.76 -0.69
N ILE A 84 6.74 13.82 -0.91
CA ILE A 84 5.63 13.98 -1.86
C ILE A 84 4.74 15.21 -1.56
N GLY A 85 4.71 15.66 -0.30
CA GLY A 85 4.00 16.87 0.11
C GLY A 85 4.45 18.12 -0.65
N GLN A 86 5.74 18.21 -1.04
CA GLN A 86 6.23 19.33 -1.85
C GLN A 86 5.61 19.32 -3.25
N ALA A 87 5.59 18.17 -3.91
CA ALA A 87 5.00 18.03 -5.24
C ALA A 87 3.48 18.25 -5.23
N ILE A 88 2.78 17.80 -4.18
CA ILE A 88 1.34 18.04 -3.98
C ILE A 88 1.06 19.54 -3.82
N THR A 89 1.77 20.22 -2.91
CA THR A 89 1.53 21.65 -2.64
C THR A 89 1.93 22.56 -3.78
N ALA A 90 2.88 22.14 -4.63
CA ALA A 90 3.22 22.84 -5.87
C ALA A 90 2.20 22.64 -7.00
N ALA A 91 1.50 21.50 -7.03
CA ALA A 91 0.55 21.18 -8.08
C ALA A 91 -0.82 21.87 -7.90
N VAL A 92 -1.28 22.02 -6.66
CA VAL A 92 -2.63 22.49 -6.33
C VAL A 92 -2.63 23.39 -5.09
N SER A 93 -3.63 24.27 -4.99
CA SER A 93 -3.70 25.32 -3.97
C SER A 93 -4.74 25.07 -2.87
N ASN A 94 -5.86 24.43 -3.21
CA ASN A 94 -6.98 24.16 -2.31
C ASN A 94 -6.66 22.98 -1.38
N ASP A 95 -6.84 23.18 -0.07
CA ASP A 95 -6.46 22.19 0.93
C ASP A 95 -7.36 20.93 0.91
N LEU A 96 -8.61 21.03 0.46
CA LEU A 96 -9.47 19.85 0.25
C LEU A 96 -8.87 18.96 -0.85
N VAL A 97 -8.43 19.55 -1.96
CA VAL A 97 -7.78 18.83 -3.07
C VAL A 97 -6.45 18.22 -2.61
N ARG A 98 -5.63 18.97 -1.88
CA ARG A 98 -4.39 18.46 -1.28
C ARG A 98 -4.65 17.29 -0.35
N GLY A 99 -5.71 17.35 0.45
CA GLY A 99 -6.14 16.26 1.33
C GLY A 99 -6.52 14.99 0.57
N VAL A 100 -7.23 15.14 -0.56
CA VAL A 100 -7.54 14.01 -1.45
C VAL A 100 -6.26 13.37 -1.99
N MET A 101 -5.32 14.15 -2.50
CA MET A 101 -4.04 13.63 -3.00
C MET A 101 -3.19 13.00 -1.88
N ALA A 102 -3.15 13.64 -0.71
CA ALA A 102 -2.40 13.18 0.46
C ALA A 102 -2.90 11.83 0.98
N THR A 103 -4.17 11.49 0.76
CA THR A 103 -4.77 10.23 1.20
C THR A 103 -3.99 9.04 0.63
N ASP A 104 -3.59 9.10 -0.64
CA ASP A 104 -2.77 8.06 -1.28
C ASP A 104 -1.39 7.89 -0.60
N ALA A 105 -0.86 8.92 0.08
CA ALA A 105 0.46 8.85 0.74
C ALA A 105 0.40 8.41 2.21
N LEU A 106 -0.77 8.57 2.85
CA LEU A 106 -0.89 8.52 4.31
C LEU A 106 -1.69 7.33 4.84
N ILE A 107 -2.50 6.67 3.99
CA ILE A 107 -3.28 5.51 4.41
C ILE A 107 -2.34 4.42 4.95
N GLY A 108 -2.42 4.18 6.26
CA GLY A 108 -1.72 3.09 6.95
C GLY A 108 -0.25 3.35 7.32
N THR A 109 0.32 4.54 7.04
CA THR A 109 1.77 4.76 7.22
C THR A 109 2.18 5.47 8.52
N PHE A 110 1.25 6.08 9.26
CA PHE A 110 1.54 6.99 10.40
C PHE A 110 2.61 8.08 10.11
N ALA A 111 2.94 8.28 8.84
CA ALA A 111 3.96 9.22 8.39
C ALA A 111 3.37 10.63 8.22
N ARG A 112 4.25 11.64 8.08
CA ARG A 112 3.86 12.98 7.66
C ARG A 112 4.15 13.16 6.17
N LEU A 113 3.42 14.03 5.47
CA LEU A 113 3.65 14.30 4.05
C LEU A 113 5.06 14.79 3.72
N ASN A 114 5.65 15.54 4.66
CA ASN A 114 6.99 16.11 4.55
C ASN A 114 8.04 15.30 5.34
N ASP A 115 7.75 14.03 5.65
CA ASP A 115 8.69 13.19 6.41
C ASP A 115 9.93 12.87 5.55
N PRO A 116 11.15 13.20 6.01
CA PRO A 116 12.38 12.93 5.26
C PRO A 116 12.71 11.43 5.13
N ALA A 117 12.02 10.54 5.85
CA ALA A 117 12.15 9.10 5.69
C ALA A 117 11.47 8.55 4.42
N LEU A 118 10.60 9.35 3.77
CA LEU A 118 9.94 9.03 2.50
C LEU A 118 9.01 7.79 2.52
N THR A 119 8.64 7.28 3.70
CA THR A 119 7.69 6.17 3.85
C THR A 119 6.35 6.48 3.17
N GLN A 120 5.93 7.74 3.23
CA GLN A 120 4.74 8.27 2.58
C GLN A 120 4.85 8.24 1.05
N ASN A 121 6.04 8.46 0.47
CA ASN A 121 6.27 8.37 -0.97
C ASN A 121 6.15 6.92 -1.45
N ILE A 122 6.68 5.97 -0.67
CA ILE A 122 6.56 4.54 -0.96
C ILE A 122 5.08 4.14 -0.99
N CYS A 123 4.31 4.56 0.01
CA CYS A 123 2.87 4.30 0.07
C CYS A 123 2.12 4.96 -1.11
N PHE A 124 2.43 6.22 -1.40
CA PHE A 124 1.85 6.96 -2.52
C PHE A 124 2.05 6.22 -3.85
N LEU A 125 3.30 5.87 -4.16
CA LEU A 125 3.62 5.17 -5.41
C LEU A 125 3.03 3.76 -5.44
N TYR A 126 3.03 3.03 -4.32
CA TYR A 126 2.41 1.71 -4.23
C TYR A 126 0.92 1.75 -4.61
N HIS A 127 0.18 2.76 -4.15
CA HIS A 127 -1.25 2.92 -4.48
C HIS A 127 -1.51 3.26 -5.94
N LEU A 128 -0.54 3.89 -6.64
CA LEU A 128 -0.69 4.28 -8.05
C LEU A 128 -0.06 3.30 -9.04
N LEU A 129 0.66 2.29 -8.55
CA LEU A 129 1.40 1.37 -9.40
C LEU A 129 0.55 0.21 -9.93
N GLY A 130 -0.51 -0.16 -9.22
CA GLY A 130 -1.36 -1.31 -9.53
C GLY A 130 -1.77 -1.41 -11.01
N GLY A 131 -1.50 -2.56 -11.63
CA GLY A 131 -1.86 -2.83 -13.03
C GLY A 131 -1.14 -1.96 -14.08
N GLY A 132 -0.20 -1.10 -13.67
CA GLY A 132 0.40 -0.07 -14.51
C GLY A 132 -0.55 1.09 -14.84
N THR A 133 -1.80 1.02 -14.35
CA THR A 133 -2.84 2.04 -14.58
C THR A 133 -3.19 2.80 -13.30
N GLY A 134 -2.83 2.28 -12.13
CA GLY A 134 -3.24 2.81 -10.82
C GLY A 134 -4.73 2.60 -10.53
N ASP A 135 -5.40 1.75 -11.30
CA ASP A 135 -6.82 1.45 -11.07
C ASP A 135 -6.99 0.54 -9.85
N TRP A 136 -8.03 0.83 -9.08
CA TRP A 136 -8.45 0.02 -7.94
C TRP A 136 -9.62 -0.88 -8.34
N ASP A 137 -9.32 -2.14 -8.57
CA ASP A 137 -10.33 -3.17 -8.79
C ASP A 137 -10.76 -3.82 -7.48
N VAL A 138 -12.05 -4.10 -7.36
CA VAL A 138 -12.62 -4.81 -6.23
C VAL A 138 -12.98 -6.23 -6.68
N PRO A 139 -12.52 -7.27 -5.95
CA PRO A 139 -12.88 -8.65 -6.26
C PRO A 139 -14.39 -8.86 -6.25
N ILE A 140 -14.91 -9.48 -7.31
CA ILE A 140 -16.31 -9.93 -7.35
C ILE A 140 -16.47 -11.05 -6.32
N GLY A 141 -17.47 -10.94 -5.44
CA GLY A 141 -17.63 -11.82 -4.27
C GLY A 141 -16.85 -11.36 -3.03
N GLY A 142 -16.15 -10.22 -3.10
CA GLY A 142 -15.43 -9.63 -1.98
C GLY A 142 -14.09 -10.31 -1.68
N MET A 143 -13.37 -9.80 -0.68
CA MET A 143 -12.04 -10.32 -0.32
C MET A 143 -12.06 -11.78 0.14
N GLY A 144 -13.18 -12.27 0.69
CA GLY A 144 -13.36 -13.66 1.07
C GLY A 144 -13.24 -14.63 -0.11
N ALA A 145 -13.66 -14.22 -1.32
CA ALA A 145 -13.50 -15.02 -2.53
C ALA A 145 -12.02 -15.17 -2.91
N VAL A 146 -11.21 -14.12 -2.70
CA VAL A 146 -9.76 -14.17 -2.96
C VAL A 146 -9.07 -15.12 -1.99
N SER A 147 -9.30 -14.97 -0.68
CA SER A 147 -8.73 -15.87 0.33
C SER A 147 -9.20 -17.32 0.15
N GLY A 148 -10.47 -17.51 -0.24
CA GLY A 148 -11.02 -18.83 -0.55
C GLY A 148 -10.34 -19.49 -1.75
N ALA A 149 -10.09 -18.75 -2.83
CA ALA A 149 -9.38 -19.25 -4.00
C ALA A 149 -7.92 -19.63 -3.67
N LEU A 150 -7.24 -18.83 -2.85
CA LEU A 150 -5.89 -19.16 -2.37
C LEU A 150 -5.88 -20.44 -1.51
N ALA A 151 -6.84 -20.57 -0.59
CA ALA A 151 -6.99 -21.76 0.23
C ALA A 151 -7.27 -23.01 -0.63
N ALA A 152 -8.17 -22.91 -1.60
CA ALA A 152 -8.50 -24.00 -2.52
C ALA A 152 -7.31 -24.42 -3.40
N ALA A 153 -6.52 -23.45 -3.89
CA ALA A 153 -5.30 -23.74 -4.63
C ALA A 153 -4.28 -24.48 -3.74
N ALA A 154 -4.02 -23.97 -2.53
CA ALA A 154 -3.08 -24.58 -1.60
C ALA A 154 -3.48 -26.01 -1.23
N THR A 155 -4.75 -26.25 -0.87
CA THR A 155 -5.25 -27.59 -0.55
C THR A 155 -5.26 -28.51 -1.78
N GLY A 156 -5.52 -27.98 -2.97
CA GLY A 156 -5.38 -28.70 -4.24
C GLY A 156 -3.95 -29.20 -4.52
N TYR A 157 -2.93 -28.56 -3.94
CA TYR A 157 -1.54 -28.99 -3.95
C TYR A 157 -1.11 -29.70 -2.65
N GLY A 158 -2.06 -30.14 -1.82
CA GLY A 158 -1.81 -30.98 -0.63
C GLY A 158 -1.54 -30.23 0.67
N ALA A 159 -1.71 -28.90 0.72
CA ALA A 159 -1.63 -28.18 1.99
C ALA A 159 -2.80 -28.54 2.91
N GLU A 160 -2.52 -28.74 4.19
CA GLU A 160 -3.55 -28.85 5.24
C GLU A 160 -3.78 -27.49 5.88
N ILE A 161 -5.04 -27.07 5.99
CA ILE A 161 -5.43 -25.80 6.63
C ILE A 161 -6.23 -26.13 7.88
N ILE A 162 -5.68 -25.76 9.03
CA ILE A 162 -6.29 -25.99 10.35
C ILE A 162 -6.75 -24.64 10.91
N CYS A 163 -8.07 -24.46 11.01
CA CYS A 163 -8.68 -23.30 11.66
C CYS A 163 -8.85 -23.54 13.17
N ASP A 164 -9.18 -22.46 13.90
CA ASP A 164 -9.36 -22.48 15.36
C ASP A 164 -8.14 -23.06 16.12
N ALA A 165 -6.95 -22.85 15.54
CA ALA A 165 -5.65 -23.30 16.04
C ALA A 165 -4.81 -22.08 16.44
N GLU A 166 -4.91 -21.69 17.71
CA GLU A 166 -4.17 -20.54 18.24
C GLU A 166 -2.72 -20.94 18.53
N VAL A 167 -1.79 -20.48 17.69
CA VAL A 167 -0.34 -20.62 17.94
C VAL A 167 0.06 -19.70 19.09
N TYR A 168 0.71 -20.26 20.12
CA TYR A 168 1.13 -19.49 21.30
C TYR A 168 2.63 -19.56 21.59
N ALA A 169 3.38 -20.48 20.94
CA ALA A 169 4.82 -20.51 21.05
C ALA A 169 5.47 -21.09 19.79
N ILE A 170 6.63 -20.54 19.42
CA ILE A 170 7.51 -21.03 18.37
C ILE A 170 8.93 -21.09 18.94
N THR A 171 9.65 -22.17 18.69
CA THR A 171 11.05 -22.32 19.10
C THR A 171 11.99 -22.22 17.89
N ALA A 172 13.25 -21.86 18.16
CA ALA A 172 14.25 -21.66 17.10
C ALA A 172 14.64 -22.98 16.38
N ASP A 173 14.46 -24.13 17.03
CA ASP A 173 14.66 -25.46 16.44
C ASP A 173 13.49 -25.93 15.58
N GLY A 174 12.38 -25.20 15.53
CA GLY A 174 11.27 -25.45 14.59
C GLY A 174 10.03 -26.11 15.22
N GLU A 175 9.91 -26.15 16.54
CA GLU A 175 8.68 -26.55 17.22
C GLU A 175 7.66 -25.41 17.22
N VAL A 176 6.42 -25.71 16.85
CA VAL A 176 5.26 -24.82 16.97
C VAL A 176 4.27 -25.45 17.95
N ARG A 177 3.88 -24.68 18.96
CA ARG A 177 2.83 -25.06 19.92
C ARG A 177 1.58 -24.24 19.67
N TYR A 178 0.45 -24.93 19.57
CA TYR A 178 -0.84 -24.31 19.34
C TYR A 178 -1.95 -24.99 20.15
N ARG A 179 -3.03 -24.26 20.37
CA ARG A 179 -4.22 -24.74 21.05
C ARG A 179 -5.39 -24.87 20.08
N ARG A 180 -6.10 -25.99 20.14
CA ARG A 180 -7.31 -26.24 19.35
C ARG A 180 -8.30 -27.05 20.18
N GLU A 181 -9.57 -26.64 20.19
CA GLU A 181 -10.61 -27.31 20.98
C GLU A 181 -10.22 -27.50 22.47
N GLY A 182 -9.53 -26.51 23.05
CA GLY A 182 -9.06 -26.57 24.44
C GLY A 182 -7.89 -27.53 24.71
N ARG A 183 -7.32 -28.16 23.67
CA ARG A 183 -6.20 -29.09 23.78
C ARG A 183 -4.93 -28.47 23.20
N ASP A 184 -3.79 -28.78 23.83
CA ASP A 184 -2.49 -28.34 23.37
C ASP A 184 -1.90 -29.35 22.38
N HIS A 185 -1.39 -28.84 21.27
CA HIS A 185 -0.78 -29.60 20.18
C HIS A 185 0.63 -29.10 19.90
N ARG A 186 1.44 -29.97 19.29
CA ARG A 186 2.81 -29.66 18.87
C ARG A 186 3.06 -30.20 17.47
N VAL A 187 3.77 -29.43 16.67
CA VAL A 187 4.27 -29.84 15.36
C VAL A 187 5.69 -29.33 15.18
N HIS A 188 6.50 -30.07 14.44
CA HIS A 188 7.86 -29.70 14.11
C HIS A 188 7.99 -29.50 12.60
N ALA A 189 8.67 -28.44 12.17
CA ALA A 189 8.89 -28.14 10.76
C ALA A 189 10.33 -27.64 10.52
N GLY A 190 10.92 -28.00 9.38
CA GLY A 190 12.23 -27.47 8.98
C GLY A 190 12.20 -25.99 8.61
N HIS A 191 11.03 -25.47 8.22
CA HIS A 191 10.80 -24.07 7.92
C HIS A 191 9.46 -23.62 8.49
N ILE A 192 9.44 -22.41 9.07
CA ILE A 192 8.23 -21.77 9.58
C ILE A 192 8.08 -20.44 8.86
N LEU A 193 6.97 -20.29 8.13
CA LEU A 193 6.57 -19.03 7.50
C LEU A 193 5.49 -18.40 8.37
N SER A 194 5.71 -17.16 8.80
CA SER A 194 4.81 -16.46 9.71
C SER A 194 4.31 -15.16 9.09
N ASN A 195 2.99 -15.01 9.00
CA ASN A 195 2.32 -13.81 8.48
C ASN A 195 1.73 -12.92 9.59
N VAL A 196 2.11 -13.16 10.85
CA VAL A 196 1.70 -12.27 11.96
C VAL A 196 2.57 -11.02 11.99
N THR A 197 2.15 -10.01 12.75
CA THR A 197 2.96 -8.78 12.90
C THR A 197 4.29 -9.08 13.60
N PRO A 198 5.34 -8.26 13.40
CA PRO A 198 6.62 -8.44 14.09
C PRO A 198 6.50 -8.50 15.61
N THR A 199 5.56 -7.74 16.19
CA THR A 199 5.28 -7.77 17.63
C THR A 199 4.72 -9.11 18.07
N VAL A 200 3.74 -9.66 17.34
CA VAL A 200 3.17 -10.98 17.67
C VAL A 200 4.23 -12.06 17.48
N LEU A 201 5.00 -12.03 16.40
CA LEU A 201 6.07 -13.00 16.16
C LEU A 201 7.13 -12.98 17.29
N ALA A 202 7.52 -11.78 17.74
CA ALA A 202 8.45 -11.64 18.85
C ALA A 202 7.90 -12.26 20.15
N THR A 203 6.61 -12.07 20.43
CA THR A 203 5.93 -12.74 21.55
C THR A 203 5.93 -14.26 21.41
N LEU A 204 5.61 -14.79 20.23
CA LEU A 204 5.61 -16.23 19.97
C LEU A 204 6.99 -16.87 20.14
N LEU A 205 8.05 -16.12 19.79
CA LEU A 205 9.44 -16.54 19.95
C LEU A 205 9.99 -16.32 21.37
N ALA A 206 9.16 -15.84 22.31
CA ALA A 206 9.58 -15.40 23.64
C ALA A 206 10.77 -14.41 23.60
N ASN A 207 10.81 -13.57 22.56
CA ASN A 207 11.86 -12.59 22.35
C ASN A 207 11.32 -11.19 22.72
N PRO A 208 11.67 -10.64 23.90
CA PRO A 208 11.03 -9.44 24.45
C PRO A 208 11.35 -8.15 23.69
N HIS A 209 12.22 -8.20 22.66
CA HIS A 209 12.65 -7.03 21.91
C HIS A 209 12.61 -7.28 20.40
N PRO A 210 11.49 -7.01 19.70
CA PRO A 210 11.57 -6.78 18.28
C PRO A 210 12.43 -5.53 18.07
N CYS A 211 13.65 -5.71 17.58
CA CYS A 211 14.48 -4.61 17.11
C CYS A 211 13.64 -3.83 16.09
N ARG A 212 13.15 -2.64 16.46
CA ARG A 212 12.59 -1.69 15.50
C ARG A 212 13.70 -1.50 14.46
N HIS A 213 13.49 -1.99 13.24
CA HIS A 213 14.45 -1.79 12.17
C HIS A 213 14.74 -0.28 12.08
N ARG A 214 15.94 0.13 12.52
CA ARG A 214 16.59 1.30 11.93
C ARG A 214 16.75 0.93 10.47
N ALA A 215 16.03 1.62 9.58
CA ALA A 215 16.31 1.58 8.16
C ALA A 215 17.83 1.73 8.01
N ARG A 216 18.49 0.67 7.52
CA ARG A 216 19.91 0.76 7.16
C ARG A 216 19.97 1.77 6.01
N ARG A 217 20.80 2.79 6.23
CA ARG A 217 21.15 3.84 5.28
C ARG A 217 21.69 3.25 3.98
#